data_AF-A0A067T9Q8-F1
#
_entry.id   AF-A0A067T9Q8-F1
#
_cell.length_a   1.000
_cell.length_b   1.000
_cell.length_c   1.000
_cell.angle_alpha   90.00
_cell.angle_beta   90.00
_cell.angle_gamma   90.00
#
_symmetry.space_group_name_H-M   'P 1'
#
loop_
_entity.id
_entity.type
_entity.pdbx_description
1 polymer ?
#
loop_
_entity_poly.entity_id
_entity_poly.type
_entity_poly.pdbx_seq_one_letter_code
_entity_poly.pdbx_strand_id
1 'polypeptide(L)'
;VIPRQSYPSSIYFLLNQDNFLIAYKQWLAFALNEANQSETKAKYIYDVHDQMIHRLYSDLMCELKGQIKSGAIDYYNNSALETILRRSDIFRDIKKELGNKILQGRPTAKATCLKCKDSDVDKKCRRNIYVSTDNKLDLSLAGIGVSFADKKDQIEAIPGNNLKSGQKPTILHPSDSRLQLEEIMYDEEVIQRCGSQVFRFYDQKNPTKMLDFWVYNPFPEEIFKIILSNHEGLRELNLKSLKRGSQFEFYSQGTMVPRGSRIPMGGLPGDAYVMYPGMDALDSEGINVLFNDAETSMILSEAARIFSFDHFKALDKASNEGDRLGTSGATTYHCNNYTAPLHKDNDTVPGICSQYQLQARKDLKEYSFIYGDYRKYVVARTNSLWSFSGSSMHGTMLPSTLPLRPEDITIERHQDKGQQPPRVSNGDHRTETKKNNIAARKYQKVWVCHQEIYNYWN
;
A
#
# COMPACT_ATOMS: atom_id res chain seq x y z
N VAL A 1 29.38 -4.61 6.09
CA VAL A 1 28.99 -3.63 5.05
C VAL A 1 27.56 -3.94 4.60
N ILE A 2 26.63 -2.97 4.63
CA ILE A 2 25.25 -3.14 4.11
C ILE A 2 25.18 -2.44 2.73
N PRO A 3 24.75 -3.11 1.65
CA PRO A 3 24.83 -2.59 0.28
C PRO A 3 23.73 -1.55 -0.05
N ARG A 4 23.61 -0.50 0.76
CA ARG A 4 22.53 0.51 0.69
C ARG A 4 22.53 1.34 -0.59
N GLN A 5 23.72 1.71 -1.07
CA GLN A 5 23.88 2.53 -2.28
C GLN A 5 23.39 1.81 -3.55
N SER A 6 23.62 0.51 -3.64
CA SER A 6 23.23 -0.31 -4.79
C SER A 6 21.87 -0.97 -4.61
N TYR A 7 21.44 -1.20 -3.36
CA TYR A 7 20.19 -1.84 -3.01
C TYR A 7 19.62 -1.28 -1.69
N PRO A 8 18.86 -0.17 -1.71
CA PRO A 8 18.35 0.49 -0.50
C PRO A 8 17.52 -0.43 0.42
N SER A 9 16.74 -1.37 -0.11
CA SER A 9 15.96 -2.33 0.68
C SER A 9 16.81 -3.34 1.47
N SER A 10 18.13 -3.40 1.25
CA SER A 10 19.04 -4.20 2.09
C SER A 10 18.99 -3.83 3.57
N ILE A 11 18.53 -2.62 3.92
CA ILE A 11 18.35 -2.20 5.31
C ILE A 11 17.28 -3.01 6.06
N TYR A 12 16.37 -3.69 5.34
CA TYR A 12 15.28 -4.47 5.91
C TYR A 12 15.68 -5.88 6.34
N PHE A 13 16.96 -6.24 6.25
CA PHE A 13 17.45 -7.61 6.46
C PHE A 13 17.14 -8.21 7.84
N LEU A 14 16.83 -7.39 8.85
CA LEU A 14 16.49 -7.85 10.20
C LEU A 14 15.00 -7.77 10.55
N LEU A 15 14.13 -7.39 9.59
CA LEU A 15 12.71 -7.22 9.90
C LEU A 15 11.94 -8.53 10.09
N ASN A 16 12.37 -9.61 9.44
CA ASN A 16 11.85 -10.96 9.60
C ASN A 16 12.90 -12.00 9.17
N GLN A 17 12.62 -13.27 9.44
CA GLN A 17 13.50 -14.38 9.09
C GLN A 17 13.74 -14.49 7.58
N ASP A 18 12.73 -14.25 6.75
CA ASP A 18 12.88 -14.36 5.31
C ASP A 18 13.82 -13.29 4.74
N ASN A 19 13.70 -12.04 5.21
CA ASN A 19 14.59 -10.96 4.82
C ASN A 19 16.03 -11.27 5.25
N PHE A 20 16.18 -11.86 6.43
CA PHE A 20 17.48 -12.32 6.91
C PHE A 20 18.03 -13.44 6.04
N LEU A 21 17.22 -14.45 5.69
CA LEU A 21 17.62 -15.54 4.81
C LEU A 21 18.06 -15.03 3.43
N ILE A 22 17.31 -14.09 2.86
CA ILE A 22 17.65 -13.45 1.58
C ILE A 22 18.99 -12.70 1.70
N ALA A 23 19.14 -11.85 2.71
CA ALA A 23 20.37 -11.09 2.92
C ALA A 23 21.57 -12.00 3.19
N TYR A 24 21.37 -13.06 3.98
CA TYR A 24 22.36 -14.09 4.29
C TYR A 24 22.87 -14.74 3.00
N LYS A 25 21.95 -15.20 2.14
CA LYS A 25 22.29 -15.80 0.83
C LYS A 25 22.92 -14.82 -0.16
N GLN A 26 22.55 -13.54 -0.10
CA GLN A 26 22.97 -12.55 -1.10
C GLN A 26 24.28 -11.84 -0.79
N TRP A 27 24.52 -11.43 0.46
CA TRP A 27 25.68 -10.59 0.79
C TRP A 27 26.19 -10.74 2.22
N LEU A 28 25.32 -11.03 3.20
CA LEU A 28 25.71 -11.01 4.61
C LEU A 28 26.66 -12.15 4.97
N ALA A 29 26.44 -13.37 4.47
CA ALA A 29 27.36 -14.50 4.68
C ALA A 29 28.78 -14.18 4.17
N PHE A 30 28.89 -13.60 2.99
CA PHE A 30 30.15 -13.20 2.37
C PHE A 30 30.85 -12.11 3.20
N ALA A 31 30.10 -11.06 3.58
CA ALA A 31 30.64 -9.96 4.38
C ALA A 31 31.13 -10.42 5.76
N LEU A 32 30.44 -11.38 6.39
CA LEU A 32 30.86 -11.97 7.66
C LEU A 32 32.12 -12.84 7.48
N ASN A 33 32.21 -13.60 6.39
CA ASN A 33 33.38 -14.40 6.06
C ASN A 33 34.61 -13.52 5.80
N GLU A 34 34.47 -12.40 5.08
CA GLU A 34 35.56 -11.43 4.87
C GLU A 34 36.02 -10.75 6.16
N ALA A 35 35.10 -10.53 7.13
CA ALA A 35 35.43 -9.92 8.41
C ALA A 35 36.15 -10.90 9.36
N ASN A 36 35.87 -12.20 9.26
CA ASN A 36 36.49 -13.26 10.07
C ASN A 36 37.69 -13.92 9.36
N GLN A 37 38.74 -13.12 9.08
CA GLN A 37 39.95 -13.60 8.39
C GLN A 37 40.81 -14.58 9.22
N SER A 38 40.41 -14.95 10.44
CA SER A 38 41.10 -15.96 11.24
C SER A 38 40.68 -17.37 10.82
N GLU A 39 41.63 -18.06 10.19
CA GLU A 39 41.76 -19.49 9.84
C GLU A 39 40.57 -20.46 10.10
N THR A 40 40.24 -21.21 9.05
CA THR A 40 39.32 -22.37 9.00
C THR A 40 37.84 -22.13 9.28
N LYS A 41 37.06 -21.82 8.22
CA LYS A 41 35.85 -22.57 7.77
C LYS A 41 34.97 -21.73 6.82
N ALA A 42 35.44 -21.47 5.60
CA ALA A 42 34.60 -20.89 4.54
C ALA A 42 33.47 -21.85 4.09
N LYS A 43 33.63 -23.17 4.26
CA LYS A 43 32.71 -24.18 3.71
C LYS A 43 31.37 -24.31 4.45
N TYR A 44 31.28 -23.88 5.72
CA TYR A 44 30.08 -24.03 6.56
C TYR A 44 29.17 -22.81 6.59
N ILE A 45 29.65 -21.65 6.10
CA ILE A 45 28.90 -20.39 6.15
C ILE A 45 27.88 -20.31 5.02
N TYR A 46 28.10 -21.02 3.90
CA TYR A 46 27.22 -20.95 2.72
C TYR A 46 26.15 -22.04 2.65
N ASP A 47 26.35 -23.17 3.35
CA ASP A 47 25.46 -24.34 3.31
C ASP A 47 24.69 -24.48 4.63
N VAL A 48 23.93 -23.44 4.96
CA VAL A 48 23.17 -23.36 6.22
C VAL A 48 21.74 -23.81 5.96
N HIS A 49 21.34 -24.91 6.59
CA HIS A 49 19.99 -25.42 6.51
C HIS A 49 18.98 -24.42 7.11
N ASP A 50 17.73 -24.40 6.64
CA ASP A 50 16.72 -23.39 7.05
C ASP A 50 16.50 -23.33 8.57
N GLN A 51 16.60 -24.47 9.27
CA GLN A 51 16.51 -24.54 10.74
C GLN A 51 17.68 -23.84 11.44
N MET A 52 18.88 -23.87 10.87
CA MET A 52 20.04 -23.16 11.41
C MET A 52 19.93 -21.66 11.17
N ILE A 53 19.39 -21.22 10.01
CA ILE A 53 19.10 -19.81 9.75
C ILE A 53 18.11 -19.24 10.77
N HIS A 54 17.07 -20.01 11.12
CA HIS A 54 16.13 -19.59 12.17
C HIS A 54 16.84 -19.30 13.50
N ARG A 55 17.73 -20.20 13.94
CA ARG A 55 18.49 -20.04 15.19
C ARG A 55 19.41 -18.82 15.12
N LEU A 56 20.20 -18.71 14.05
CA LEU A 56 21.11 -17.57 13.84
C LEU A 56 20.36 -16.23 13.87
N TYR A 57 19.23 -16.13 13.17
CA TYR A 57 18.39 -14.94 13.21
C TYR A 57 17.89 -14.66 14.63
N SER A 58 17.38 -15.68 15.34
CA SER A 58 16.86 -15.51 16.70
C SER A 58 17.93 -15.05 17.69
N ASP A 59 19.12 -15.65 17.62
CA ASP A 59 20.26 -15.34 18.49
C ASP A 59 20.77 -13.93 18.22
N LEU A 60 20.93 -13.55 16.94
CA LEU A 60 21.31 -12.19 16.54
C LEU A 60 20.31 -11.15 17.04
N MET A 61 19.02 -11.42 16.91
CA MET A 61 17.99 -10.49 17.36
C MET A 61 17.90 -10.39 18.90
N CYS A 62 18.30 -11.44 19.62
CA CYS A 62 18.43 -11.43 21.07
C CYS A 62 19.62 -10.56 21.50
N GLU A 63 20.78 -10.77 20.88
CA GLU A 63 22.00 -9.99 21.12
C GLU A 63 21.79 -8.50 20.81
N LEU A 64 21.20 -8.19 19.66
CA LEU A 64 20.85 -6.82 19.29
C LEU A 64 19.99 -6.13 20.35
N LYS A 65 18.97 -6.84 20.88
CA LYS A 65 18.12 -6.30 21.94
C LYS A 65 18.90 -6.07 23.24
N GLY A 66 19.87 -6.92 23.54
CA GLY A 66 20.80 -6.74 24.66
C GLY A 66 21.64 -5.48 24.50
N GLN A 67 22.24 -5.28 23.33
CA GLN A 67 23.08 -4.12 23.01
C GLN A 67 22.32 -2.79 23.01
N ILE A 68 21.07 -2.79 22.53
CA ILE A 68 20.20 -1.61 22.60
C ILE A 68 19.90 -1.25 24.05
N LYS A 69 19.57 -2.25 24.88
CA LYS A 69 19.23 -2.02 26.31
C LYS A 69 20.41 -1.56 27.14
N SER A 70 21.62 -2.02 26.84
CA SER A 70 22.83 -1.64 27.57
C SER A 70 23.40 -0.28 27.13
N GLY A 71 22.88 0.33 26.06
CA GLY A 71 23.48 1.51 25.44
C GLY A 71 24.77 1.21 24.67
N ALA A 72 25.16 -0.06 24.54
CA ALA A 72 26.37 -0.44 23.79
C ALA A 72 26.30 -0.01 22.31
N ILE A 73 25.08 0.07 21.77
CA ILE A 73 24.84 0.49 20.39
C ILE A 73 25.19 1.97 20.14
N ASP A 74 25.16 2.83 21.18
CA ASP A 74 25.49 4.26 21.07
C ASP A 74 26.97 4.52 20.78
N TYR A 75 27.83 3.52 21.03
CA TYR A 75 29.27 3.60 20.76
C TYR A 75 29.62 3.22 19.32
N TYR A 76 28.63 2.96 18.46
CA TYR A 76 28.86 2.59 17.07
C TYR A 76 29.20 3.87 16.29
N ASN A 77 30.43 3.96 15.77
CA ASN A 77 30.90 5.10 14.98
C ASN A 77 30.17 5.32 13.63
N ASN A 78 29.11 4.54 13.35
CA ASN A 78 28.34 4.59 12.10
C ASN A 78 26.86 4.80 12.41
N SER A 79 26.42 6.06 12.31
CA SER A 79 25.04 6.48 12.59
C SER A 79 24.00 5.78 11.72
N ALA A 80 24.33 5.48 10.45
CA ALA A 80 23.43 4.76 9.56
C ALA A 80 23.22 3.31 10.03
N LEU A 81 24.28 2.63 10.44
CA LEU A 81 24.18 1.27 10.99
C LEU A 81 23.39 1.26 12.29
N GLU A 82 23.68 2.20 13.20
CA GLU A 82 22.93 2.37 14.44
C GLU A 82 21.43 2.56 14.17
N THR A 83 21.10 3.47 13.24
CA THR A 83 19.71 3.74 12.83
C THR A 83 19.01 2.48 12.34
N ILE A 84 19.66 1.70 11.44
CA ILE A 84 19.09 0.46 10.89
C ILE A 84 18.81 -0.56 11.98
N LEU A 85 19.76 -0.76 12.89
CA LEU A 85 19.65 -1.72 13.97
C LEU A 85 18.55 -1.34 14.97
N ARG A 86 18.50 -0.06 15.40
CA ARG A 86 17.44 0.46 16.28
C ARG A 86 16.07 0.37 15.63
N ARG A 87 15.92 0.82 14.39
CA ARG A 87 14.64 0.77 13.67
C ARG A 87 14.18 -0.67 13.43
N SER A 88 15.10 -1.62 13.22
CA SER A 88 14.76 -3.05 13.09
C SER A 88 14.19 -3.64 14.38
N ASP A 89 14.75 -3.30 15.54
CA ASP A 89 14.23 -3.73 16.84
C ASP A 89 12.83 -3.16 17.12
N ILE A 90 12.67 -1.84 16.91
CA ILE A 90 11.38 -1.13 17.06
C ILE A 90 10.32 -1.75 16.15
N PHE A 91 10.63 -1.94 14.86
CA PHE A 91 9.71 -2.50 13.90
C PHE A 91 9.19 -3.87 14.32
N ARG A 92 10.09 -4.74 14.82
CA ARG A 92 9.73 -6.08 15.29
C ARG A 92 8.83 -6.03 16.53
N ASP A 93 9.10 -5.12 17.45
CA ASP A 93 8.28 -4.96 18.66
C ASP A 93 6.89 -4.39 18.31
N ILE A 94 6.78 -3.47 17.34
CA ILE A 94 5.49 -3.03 16.78
C ILE A 94 4.73 -4.22 16.16
N LYS A 95 5.39 -5.00 15.30
CA LYS A 95 4.79 -6.15 14.62
C LYS A 95 4.14 -7.16 15.57
N LYS A 96 4.78 -7.45 16.71
CA LYS A 96 4.29 -8.44 17.68
C LYS A 96 2.95 -8.08 18.29
N GLU A 97 2.69 -6.79 18.51
CA GLU A 97 1.48 -6.31 19.18
C GLU A 97 0.43 -5.75 18.21
N LEU A 98 0.82 -5.54 16.95
CA LEU A 98 0.03 -4.83 15.96
C LEU A 98 -1.40 -5.37 15.80
N GLY A 99 -1.55 -6.68 15.66
CA GLY A 99 -2.88 -7.29 15.52
C GLY A 99 -3.77 -7.06 16.73
N ASN A 100 -3.21 -7.11 17.94
CA ASN A 100 -3.93 -6.82 19.18
C ASN A 100 -4.29 -5.33 19.28
N LYS A 101 -3.39 -4.44 18.87
CA LYS A 101 -3.64 -3.00 18.85
C LYS A 101 -4.75 -2.64 17.85
N ILE A 102 -4.71 -3.16 16.61
CA ILE A 102 -5.77 -2.94 15.60
C ILE A 102 -7.14 -3.39 16.10
N LEU A 103 -7.18 -4.51 16.83
CA LEU A 103 -8.39 -5.11 17.39
C LEU A 103 -8.76 -4.60 18.79
N GLN A 104 -8.02 -3.64 19.35
CA GLN A 104 -8.25 -3.17 20.72
C GLN A 104 -9.68 -2.64 20.87
N GLY A 105 -10.44 -3.25 21.80
CA GLY A 105 -11.85 -2.90 22.02
C GLY A 105 -12.81 -3.33 20.91
N ARG A 106 -12.37 -4.16 19.96
CA ARG A 106 -13.13 -4.63 18.80
C ARG A 106 -13.20 -6.16 18.74
N PRO A 107 -14.31 -6.73 18.22
CA PRO A 107 -14.40 -8.16 17.99
C PRO A 107 -13.45 -8.59 16.86
N THR A 108 -12.84 -9.78 16.99
CA THR A 108 -12.07 -10.39 15.90
C THR A 108 -12.96 -10.69 14.70
N ALA A 109 -12.43 -10.73 13.47
CA ALA A 109 -13.22 -10.93 12.25
C ALA A 109 -14.06 -12.22 12.22
N LYS A 110 -13.76 -13.20 13.08
CA LYS A 110 -14.50 -14.45 13.28
C LYS A 110 -15.52 -14.39 14.43
N ALA A 111 -15.29 -13.55 15.43
CA ALA A 111 -16.18 -13.43 16.59
C ALA A 111 -17.39 -12.52 16.30
N THR A 112 -18.57 -12.88 16.79
CA THR A 112 -19.76 -12.03 16.74
C THR A 112 -19.54 -10.74 17.54
N CYS A 113 -19.96 -9.59 17.00
CA CYS A 113 -19.88 -8.33 17.72
C CYS A 113 -20.93 -8.26 18.82
N LEU A 114 -20.52 -8.30 20.08
CA LEU A 114 -21.43 -8.25 21.23
C LEU A 114 -22.25 -6.95 21.30
N LYS A 115 -21.75 -5.86 20.71
CA LYS A 115 -22.40 -4.54 20.73
C LYS A 115 -23.52 -4.37 19.70
N CYS A 116 -23.62 -5.25 18.71
CA CYS A 116 -24.68 -5.19 17.69
C CYS A 116 -25.21 -6.57 17.28
N LYS A 117 -25.01 -7.60 18.11
CA LYS A 117 -25.44 -8.97 17.82
C LYS A 117 -26.96 -9.06 17.64
N ASP A 118 -27.69 -8.31 18.47
CA ASP A 118 -29.16 -8.28 18.55
C ASP A 118 -29.77 -7.15 17.70
N SER A 119 -28.94 -6.39 16.99
CA SER A 119 -29.41 -5.33 16.08
C SER A 119 -29.87 -5.92 14.75
N ASP A 120 -30.72 -5.17 14.04
CA ASP A 120 -31.11 -5.45 12.66
C ASP A 120 -29.89 -5.54 11.74
N VAL A 121 -30.04 -6.27 10.63
CA VAL A 121 -28.93 -6.62 9.72
C VAL A 121 -28.23 -5.38 9.16
N ASP A 122 -28.98 -4.33 8.85
CA ASP A 122 -28.49 -3.05 8.35
C ASP A 122 -27.73 -2.24 9.42
N LYS A 123 -28.05 -2.46 10.70
CA LYS A 123 -27.40 -1.89 11.88
C LYS A 123 -26.26 -2.74 12.44
N LYS A 124 -25.90 -3.85 11.78
CA LYS A 124 -24.71 -4.64 12.16
C LYS A 124 -23.44 -3.98 11.65
N CYS A 125 -22.37 -4.04 12.46
CA CYS A 125 -21.05 -3.56 12.07
C CYS A 125 -20.35 -4.43 11.03
N ARG A 126 -20.94 -5.58 10.67
CA ARG A 126 -20.47 -6.45 9.59
C ARG A 126 -21.64 -6.80 8.72
N ARG A 127 -21.56 -6.40 7.46
CA ARG A 127 -22.62 -6.60 6.48
C ARG A 127 -22.06 -7.34 5.28
N ASN A 128 -22.76 -8.38 4.88
CA ASN A 128 -22.49 -9.08 3.64
C ASN A 128 -23.31 -8.41 2.53
N ILE A 129 -22.65 -8.04 1.45
CA ILE A 129 -23.24 -7.51 0.22
C ILE A 129 -23.07 -8.60 -0.83
N TYR A 130 -24.17 -9.12 -1.35
CA TYR A 130 -24.12 -10.09 -2.45
C TYR A 130 -24.19 -9.36 -3.78
N VAL A 131 -23.26 -9.64 -4.68
CA VAL A 131 -23.15 -8.97 -5.98
C VAL A 131 -23.16 -10.00 -7.10
N SER A 132 -23.82 -9.65 -8.21
CA SER A 132 -23.79 -10.46 -9.43
C SER A 132 -22.52 -10.19 -10.20
N THR A 133 -21.83 -11.25 -10.61
CA THR A 133 -20.64 -11.17 -11.48
C THR A 133 -20.98 -11.29 -12.97
N ASP A 134 -22.25 -11.46 -13.31
CA ASP A 134 -22.71 -11.59 -14.71
C ASP A 134 -23.05 -10.24 -15.35
N ASN A 135 -23.53 -9.28 -14.56
CA ASN A 135 -23.98 -7.97 -15.05
C ASN A 135 -22.88 -6.90 -14.99
N LYS A 136 -21.73 -7.22 -15.59
CA LYS A 136 -20.56 -6.34 -15.64
C LYS A 136 -20.85 -5.07 -16.45
N LEU A 137 -20.08 -4.02 -16.20
CA LEU A 137 -20.16 -2.81 -17.04
C LEU A 137 -19.56 -3.07 -18.41
N ASP A 138 -20.13 -2.41 -19.42
CA ASP A 138 -19.60 -2.44 -20.78
C ASP A 138 -18.23 -1.74 -20.83
N LEU A 139 -17.28 -2.35 -21.53
CA LEU A 139 -15.92 -1.83 -21.71
C LEU A 139 -15.89 -0.46 -22.41
N SER A 140 -16.90 -0.14 -23.23
CA SER A 140 -17.06 1.18 -23.87
C SER A 140 -17.23 2.33 -22.88
N LEU A 141 -17.52 2.03 -21.60
CA LEU A 141 -17.60 3.03 -20.55
C LEU A 141 -16.23 3.38 -19.95
N ALA A 142 -15.16 2.69 -20.33
CA ALA A 142 -13.81 3.03 -19.89
C ALA A 142 -13.40 4.43 -20.39
N GLY A 143 -12.77 5.22 -19.51
CA GLY A 143 -12.39 6.62 -19.72
C GLY A 143 -13.50 7.64 -19.38
N ILE A 144 -14.74 7.19 -19.11
CA ILE A 144 -15.84 8.08 -18.72
C ILE A 144 -15.73 8.45 -17.23
N GLY A 145 -15.92 9.73 -16.94
CA GLY A 145 -16.05 10.24 -15.57
C GLY A 145 -17.42 9.96 -14.97
N VAL A 146 -17.52 9.89 -13.64
CA VAL A 146 -18.81 9.74 -12.96
C VAL A 146 -18.90 10.75 -11.83
N SER A 147 -19.99 11.51 -11.74
CA SER A 147 -20.15 12.57 -10.73
C SER A 147 -21.62 12.83 -10.40
N PHE A 148 -21.89 13.26 -9.16
CA PHE A 148 -23.17 13.83 -8.74
C PHE A 148 -23.29 15.33 -9.09
N ALA A 149 -22.21 15.99 -9.50
CA ALA A 149 -22.23 17.41 -9.82
C ALA A 149 -23.10 17.70 -11.06
N ASP A 150 -23.85 18.80 -11.00
CA ASP A 150 -24.56 19.36 -12.15
C ASP A 150 -23.57 19.70 -13.26
N LYS A 151 -24.01 19.67 -14.52
CA LYS A 151 -23.15 19.93 -15.70
C LYS A 151 -22.34 21.23 -15.61
N LYS A 152 -22.90 22.27 -14.97
CA LYS A 152 -22.24 23.58 -14.78
C LYS A 152 -21.12 23.56 -13.74
N ASP A 153 -21.15 22.59 -12.82
CA ASP A 153 -20.28 22.46 -11.65
C ASP A 153 -19.34 21.25 -11.78
N GLN A 154 -19.38 20.54 -12.92
CA GLN A 154 -18.50 19.42 -13.19
C GLN A 154 -17.07 19.92 -13.46
N ILE A 155 -16.09 19.16 -12.98
CA ILE A 155 -14.70 19.44 -13.34
C ILE A 155 -14.51 19.34 -14.85
N GLU A 156 -13.73 20.28 -15.39
CA GLU A 156 -13.24 20.17 -16.75
C GLU A 156 -12.18 19.09 -16.82
N ALA A 157 -12.11 18.42 -17.97
CA ALA A 157 -11.05 17.47 -18.19
C ALA A 157 -9.71 18.17 -18.33
N ILE A 158 -8.67 17.54 -17.79
CA ILE A 158 -7.30 18.01 -17.92
C ILE A 158 -6.88 17.83 -19.40
N PRO A 159 -6.41 18.88 -20.08
CA PRO A 159 -5.91 18.76 -21.45
C PRO A 159 -4.67 17.84 -21.49
N GLY A 160 -4.67 16.84 -22.38
CA GLY A 160 -3.56 15.90 -22.56
C GLY A 160 -3.01 15.87 -24.01
N ASN A 161 -1.74 15.46 -24.17
CA ASN A 161 -0.98 15.46 -25.43
C ASN A 161 -1.49 14.48 -26.53
N ASN A 162 -2.55 13.70 -26.28
CA ASN A 162 -3.10 12.72 -27.23
C ASN A 162 -4.55 12.99 -27.66
N LEU A 163 -5.09 14.18 -27.35
CA LEU A 163 -6.45 14.51 -27.74
C LEU A 163 -6.56 14.69 -29.26
N LYS A 164 -7.39 13.84 -29.88
CA LYS A 164 -7.92 14.18 -31.21
C LYS A 164 -8.79 15.43 -31.05
N SER A 165 -8.54 16.42 -31.91
CA SER A 165 -9.29 17.68 -31.92
C SER A 165 -10.81 17.40 -31.88
N GLY A 166 -11.50 17.95 -30.88
CA GLY A 166 -12.96 17.83 -30.72
C GLY A 166 -13.47 16.72 -29.78
N GLN A 167 -12.60 15.87 -29.21
CA GLN A 167 -13.05 14.86 -28.23
C GLN A 167 -13.39 15.51 -26.88
N LYS A 168 -14.69 15.57 -26.55
CA LYS A 168 -15.17 15.99 -25.23
C LYS A 168 -15.35 14.77 -24.33
N PRO A 169 -14.64 14.67 -23.22
CA PRO A 169 -14.81 13.56 -22.30
C PRO A 169 -16.17 13.66 -21.62
N THR A 170 -16.80 12.51 -21.42
CA THR A 170 -18.18 12.42 -20.92
C THR A 170 -18.16 12.18 -19.41
N ILE A 171 -19.06 12.84 -18.68
CA ILE A 171 -19.33 12.58 -17.26
C ILE A 171 -20.77 12.12 -17.13
N LEU A 172 -20.97 11.00 -16.45
CA LEU A 172 -22.29 10.42 -16.21
C LEU A 172 -22.70 10.59 -14.75
N HIS A 173 -24.01 10.66 -14.54
CA HIS A 173 -24.56 10.53 -13.20
C HIS A 173 -24.56 9.05 -12.78
N PRO A 174 -24.30 8.71 -11.50
CA PRO A 174 -24.29 7.31 -11.03
C PRO A 174 -25.56 6.51 -11.35
N SER A 175 -26.71 7.18 -11.41
CA SER A 175 -28.01 6.59 -11.77
C SER A 175 -28.29 6.51 -13.27
N ASP A 176 -27.36 6.92 -14.15
CA ASP A 176 -27.50 6.77 -15.60
C ASP A 176 -27.81 5.31 -15.94
N SER A 177 -28.70 5.07 -16.91
CA SER A 177 -29.18 3.73 -17.25
C SER A 177 -28.07 2.77 -17.70
N ARG A 178 -26.93 3.29 -18.14
CA ARG A 178 -25.74 2.48 -18.49
C ARG A 178 -24.94 2.08 -17.26
N LEU A 179 -25.02 2.85 -16.17
CA LEU A 179 -24.29 2.64 -14.93
C LEU A 179 -25.12 1.94 -13.86
N GLN A 180 -26.28 2.49 -13.51
CA GLN A 180 -27.20 1.97 -12.48
C GLN A 180 -26.49 1.63 -11.17
N LEU A 181 -25.63 2.52 -10.69
CA LEU A 181 -24.84 2.26 -9.48
C LEU A 181 -25.70 2.41 -8.23
N GLU A 182 -25.68 1.38 -7.39
CA GLU A 182 -26.30 1.40 -6.08
C GLU A 182 -25.33 1.90 -5.00
N GLU A 183 -25.86 2.66 -4.05
CA GLU A 183 -25.09 3.21 -2.94
C GLU A 183 -24.80 2.19 -1.84
N ILE A 184 -23.59 2.24 -1.31
CA ILE A 184 -23.24 1.70 0.01
C ILE A 184 -22.72 2.85 0.88
N MET A 185 -23.55 3.25 1.85
CA MET A 185 -23.26 4.30 2.80
C MET A 185 -22.84 3.70 4.15
N TYR A 186 -21.89 4.36 4.82
CA TYR A 186 -21.54 4.04 6.21
C TYR A 186 -22.61 4.51 7.18
N ASP A 187 -22.59 3.96 8.40
CA ASP A 187 -23.46 4.38 9.49
C ASP A 187 -22.57 4.83 10.67
N GLU A 188 -22.59 6.13 10.94
CA GLU A 188 -21.76 6.73 12.02
C GLU A 188 -22.12 6.18 13.40
N GLU A 189 -23.39 5.87 13.67
CA GLU A 189 -23.80 5.28 14.95
C GLU A 189 -23.21 3.87 15.10
N VAL A 190 -23.21 3.09 14.02
CA VAL A 190 -22.59 1.76 14.00
C VAL A 190 -21.07 1.87 14.23
N ILE A 191 -20.40 2.83 13.58
CA ILE A 191 -18.96 3.05 13.74
C ILE A 191 -18.64 3.48 15.18
N GLN A 192 -19.39 4.44 15.74
CA GLN A 192 -19.19 4.92 17.12
C GLN A 192 -19.42 3.80 18.14
N ARG A 193 -20.52 3.05 17.99
CA ARG A 193 -20.85 1.94 18.90
C ARG A 193 -19.83 0.81 18.80
N CYS A 194 -19.59 0.30 17.60
CA CYS A 194 -18.83 -0.94 17.36
C CYS A 194 -17.33 -0.72 17.14
N GLY A 195 -16.90 0.53 16.95
CA GLY A 195 -15.52 0.92 16.70
C GLY A 195 -15.11 0.82 15.23
N SER A 196 -15.82 0.08 14.38
CA SER A 196 -15.62 -0.01 12.93
C SER A 196 -16.87 -0.51 12.24
N GLN A 197 -16.93 -0.37 10.91
CA GLN A 197 -17.97 -0.97 10.08
C GLN A 197 -17.32 -1.65 8.86
N VAL A 198 -17.75 -2.88 8.58
CA VAL A 198 -17.17 -3.74 7.54
C VAL A 198 -18.25 -4.16 6.56
N PHE A 199 -18.02 -3.91 5.29
CA PHE A 199 -18.78 -4.45 4.17
C PHE A 199 -17.95 -5.53 3.48
N ARG A 200 -18.53 -6.71 3.30
CA ARG A 200 -17.91 -7.85 2.61
C ARG A 200 -18.71 -8.15 1.36
N PHE A 201 -18.06 -8.08 0.21
CA PHE A 201 -18.68 -8.38 -1.08
C PHE A 201 -18.53 -9.86 -1.36
N TYR A 202 -19.65 -10.54 -1.58
CA TYR A 202 -19.70 -11.97 -1.90
C TYR A 202 -20.31 -12.17 -3.28
N ASP A 203 -19.82 -13.21 -3.98
CA ASP A 203 -20.43 -13.65 -5.22
C ASP A 203 -21.84 -14.19 -4.94
N GLN A 204 -22.86 -13.63 -5.60
CA GLN A 204 -24.24 -14.08 -5.44
C GLN A 204 -24.43 -15.54 -5.89
N LYS A 205 -23.67 -16.02 -6.89
CA LYS A 205 -23.71 -17.42 -7.36
C LYS A 205 -22.88 -18.36 -6.50
N ASN A 206 -21.84 -17.85 -5.85
CA ASN A 206 -21.04 -18.60 -4.89
C ASN A 206 -20.90 -17.81 -3.56
N PRO A 207 -21.91 -17.90 -2.67
CA PRO A 207 -21.97 -17.10 -1.44
C PRO A 207 -20.81 -17.32 -0.45
N THR A 208 -19.98 -18.34 -0.66
CA THR A 208 -18.77 -18.59 0.16
C THR A 208 -17.55 -17.84 -0.35
N LYS A 209 -17.55 -17.42 -1.61
CA LYS A 209 -16.45 -16.69 -2.24
C LYS A 209 -16.58 -15.19 -1.95
N MET A 210 -15.74 -14.70 -1.05
CA MET A 210 -15.57 -13.26 -0.87
C MET A 210 -14.81 -12.70 -2.07
N LEU A 211 -15.37 -11.68 -2.69
CA LEU A 211 -14.78 -10.99 -3.83
C LEU A 211 -13.92 -9.80 -3.39
N ASP A 212 -14.42 -9.00 -2.45
CA ASP A 212 -13.77 -7.79 -1.96
C ASP A 212 -14.27 -7.42 -0.56
N PHE A 213 -13.62 -6.43 0.07
CA PHE A 213 -14.09 -5.83 1.32
C PHE A 213 -13.90 -4.31 1.35
N TRP A 214 -14.69 -3.66 2.19
CA TRP A 214 -14.50 -2.27 2.62
C TRP A 214 -14.63 -2.17 4.13
N VAL A 215 -13.71 -1.45 4.77
CA VAL A 215 -13.69 -1.22 6.22
C VAL A 215 -13.60 0.27 6.51
N TYR A 216 -14.56 0.77 7.29
CA TYR A 216 -14.49 2.09 7.90
C TYR A 216 -13.89 1.99 9.31
N ASN A 217 -13.05 2.96 9.65
CA ASN A 217 -12.28 3.02 10.89
C ASN A 217 -11.42 1.75 11.16
N PRO A 218 -10.67 1.20 10.18
CA PRO A 218 -9.83 0.02 10.39
C PRO A 218 -8.72 0.27 11.41
N PHE A 219 -8.18 1.48 11.49
CA PHE A 219 -7.08 1.81 12.39
C PHE A 219 -7.60 2.58 13.62
N PRO A 220 -7.34 2.10 14.85
CA PRO A 220 -7.53 2.90 16.06
C PRO A 220 -6.71 4.18 16.01
N GLU A 221 -7.11 5.20 16.78
CA GLU A 221 -6.57 6.56 16.72
C GLU A 221 -5.03 6.61 16.80
N GLU A 222 -4.42 5.89 17.72
CA GLU A 222 -2.96 5.88 17.91
C GLU A 222 -2.22 5.28 16.70
N ILE A 223 -2.73 4.20 16.11
CA ILE A 223 -2.17 3.64 14.87
C ILE A 223 -2.39 4.61 13.72
N PHE A 224 -3.58 5.22 13.67
CA PHE A 224 -3.93 6.15 12.60
C PHE A 224 -3.05 7.41 12.61
N LYS A 225 -2.69 7.95 13.79
CA LYS A 225 -1.73 9.05 13.95
C LYS A 225 -0.34 8.69 13.40
N ILE A 226 0.15 7.47 13.68
CA ILE A 226 1.43 6.99 13.15
C ILE A 226 1.40 6.93 11.63
N ILE A 227 0.34 6.32 11.06
CA ILE A 227 0.15 6.26 9.61
C ILE A 227 0.14 7.66 8.99
N LEU A 228 -0.57 8.60 9.62
CA LEU A 228 -0.69 9.97 9.13
C LEU A 228 0.66 10.70 9.17
N SER A 229 1.38 10.62 10.28
CA SER A 229 2.71 11.23 10.43
C SER A 229 3.71 10.66 9.44
N ASN A 230 3.73 9.33 9.27
CA ASN A 230 4.54 8.68 8.23
C ASN A 230 4.18 9.20 6.84
N HIS A 231 2.89 9.40 6.56
CA HIS A 231 2.43 9.93 5.28
C HIS A 231 2.87 11.38 5.04
N GLU A 232 2.70 12.26 6.02
CA GLU A 232 3.10 13.67 5.94
C GLU A 232 4.60 13.81 5.64
N GLY A 233 5.45 13.09 6.36
CA GLY A 233 6.90 13.11 6.14
C GLY A 233 7.32 12.65 4.74
N LEU A 234 6.50 11.86 4.04
CA LEU A 234 6.76 11.50 2.64
C LEU A 234 6.25 12.51 1.64
N ARG A 235 5.21 13.29 1.96
CA ARG A 235 4.81 14.42 1.10
C ARG A 235 5.92 15.46 1.03
N GLU A 236 6.65 15.65 2.14
CA GLU A 236 7.79 16.55 2.24
C GLU A 236 8.95 16.17 1.29
N LEU A 237 9.06 14.90 0.90
CA LEU A 237 10.09 14.42 -0.02
C LEU A 237 9.79 14.73 -1.51
N ASN A 238 8.74 15.51 -1.81
CA ASN A 238 8.34 15.87 -3.17
C ASN A 238 8.27 14.64 -4.09
N LEU A 239 7.64 13.56 -3.60
CA LEU A 239 7.38 12.37 -4.41
C LEU A 239 6.68 12.79 -5.70
N LYS A 240 7.22 12.37 -6.85
CA LYS A 240 6.55 12.55 -8.16
C LYS A 240 5.17 11.81 -8.11
N SER A 241 4.25 11.96 -9.06
CA SER A 241 2.94 11.24 -9.04
C SER A 241 2.77 10.31 -10.24
N LEU A 242 1.83 9.34 -10.21
CA LEU A 242 1.72 8.26 -11.20
C LEU A 242 1.33 8.73 -12.62
N LYS A 243 2.12 8.47 -13.69
CA LYS A 243 1.53 8.48 -15.06
C LYS A 243 0.78 7.18 -15.22
N ARG A 244 -0.43 7.26 -15.73
CA ARG A 244 -1.25 6.11 -16.06
C ARG A 244 -1.55 6.10 -17.57
N GLY A 245 -2.13 5.01 -18.06
CA GLY A 245 -2.44 4.86 -19.49
C GLY A 245 -3.41 5.93 -20.01
N SER A 246 -3.64 5.95 -21.33
CA SER A 246 -4.46 6.98 -21.99
C SER A 246 -5.89 7.12 -21.45
N GLN A 247 -6.41 6.07 -20.79
CA GLN A 247 -7.71 6.07 -20.13
C GLN A 247 -7.83 7.08 -18.99
N PHE A 248 -6.71 7.53 -18.42
CA PHE A 248 -6.65 8.48 -17.30
C PHE A 248 -6.39 9.92 -17.75
N GLU A 249 -6.22 10.15 -19.06
CA GLU A 249 -5.82 11.45 -19.63
C GLU A 249 -6.78 12.59 -19.27
N PHE A 250 -8.05 12.29 -19.01
CA PHE A 250 -9.09 13.30 -18.84
C PHE A 250 -9.33 13.72 -17.38
N TYR A 251 -9.30 12.80 -16.43
CA TYR A 251 -9.91 13.02 -15.10
C TYR A 251 -9.05 12.56 -13.92
N SER A 252 -7.76 12.30 -14.11
CA SER A 252 -6.87 11.92 -12.99
C SER A 252 -6.45 13.14 -12.17
N GLN A 253 -7.03 13.32 -10.98
CA GLN A 253 -6.80 14.39 -10.01
C GLN A 253 -6.53 13.81 -8.60
N GLY A 254 -5.96 14.62 -7.69
CA GLY A 254 -5.47 14.19 -6.36
C GLY A 254 -4.26 13.25 -6.34
N THR A 255 -3.77 12.91 -5.14
CA THR A 255 -2.54 12.11 -5.01
C THR A 255 -2.86 10.67 -4.67
N MET A 256 -2.38 9.74 -5.49
CA MET A 256 -2.29 8.32 -5.14
C MET A 256 -0.82 7.94 -5.02
N VAL A 257 -0.38 7.64 -3.81
CA VAL A 257 1.00 7.20 -3.52
C VAL A 257 0.96 5.68 -3.39
N PRO A 258 1.45 4.92 -4.39
CA PRO A 258 1.62 3.49 -4.23
C PRO A 258 2.73 3.21 -3.21
N ARG A 259 2.54 2.16 -2.43
CA ARG A 259 3.46 1.58 -1.48
C ARG A 259 3.59 0.11 -1.80
N GLY A 260 4.75 -0.48 -1.66
CA GLY A 260 4.94 -1.92 -1.87
C GLY A 260 5.62 -2.26 -3.20
N SER A 261 5.60 -3.55 -3.56
CA SER A 261 6.50 -4.11 -4.57
C SER A 261 6.09 -3.82 -6.01
N ARG A 262 4.84 -3.40 -6.28
CA ARG A 262 4.34 -3.18 -7.64
C ARG A 262 3.63 -1.84 -7.78
N ILE A 263 3.53 -1.33 -9.01
CA ILE A 263 2.71 -0.18 -9.38
C ILE A 263 1.52 -0.69 -10.22
N PRO A 264 0.28 -0.17 -10.05
CA PRO A 264 -0.92 -0.56 -10.81
C PRO A 264 -0.84 0.04 -12.20
N MET A 265 -0.13 -0.64 -13.08
CA MET A 265 0.00 -0.28 -14.48
C MET A 265 0.08 -1.53 -15.36
N GLY A 266 -0.49 -2.66 -14.91
CA GLY A 266 -0.50 -3.90 -15.70
C GLY A 266 0.84 -4.65 -15.71
N GLY A 267 1.47 -4.78 -14.53
CA GLY A 267 2.73 -5.50 -14.38
C GLY A 267 2.59 -7.04 -14.41
N LEU A 268 3.62 -7.72 -14.91
CA LEU A 268 3.74 -9.18 -14.87
C LEU A 268 4.13 -9.66 -13.47
N PRO A 269 3.92 -10.95 -13.14
CA PRO A 269 4.52 -11.55 -11.95
C PRO A 269 6.04 -11.28 -11.91
N GLY A 270 6.50 -10.61 -10.85
CA GLY A 270 7.91 -10.29 -10.63
C GLY A 270 8.35 -8.85 -10.94
N ASP A 271 7.46 -7.98 -11.40
CA ASP A 271 7.75 -6.55 -11.47
C ASP A 271 7.98 -5.99 -10.05
N ALA A 272 8.97 -5.09 -9.92
CA ALA A 272 9.49 -4.62 -8.64
C ALA A 272 9.50 -3.10 -8.54
N TYR A 273 9.36 -2.61 -7.31
CA TYR A 273 9.35 -1.20 -6.95
C TYR A 273 10.67 -0.50 -7.33
N VAL A 274 10.55 0.74 -7.78
CA VAL A 274 11.66 1.69 -7.87
C VAL A 274 11.51 2.62 -6.68
N MET A 275 12.50 2.63 -5.78
CA MET A 275 12.52 3.54 -4.63
C MET A 275 12.40 4.98 -5.11
N TYR A 276 11.59 5.79 -4.43
CA TYR A 276 11.44 7.19 -4.80
C TYR A 276 12.77 7.96 -4.63
N PRO A 277 13.03 8.98 -5.46
CA PRO A 277 14.07 9.97 -5.15
C PRO A 277 13.84 10.53 -3.73
N GLY A 278 14.86 10.50 -2.87
CA GLY A 278 14.74 10.79 -1.43
C GLY A 278 14.62 9.55 -0.52
N MET A 279 14.53 8.34 -1.09
CA MET A 279 14.56 7.05 -0.38
C MET A 279 15.83 6.25 -0.72
N ASP A 280 16.97 6.92 -0.79
CA ASP A 280 18.25 6.34 -1.22
C ASP A 280 19.01 5.59 -0.11
N ALA A 281 18.46 5.56 1.10
CA ALA A 281 19.02 4.90 2.29
C ALA A 281 20.46 5.33 2.60
N LEU A 282 20.90 6.52 2.18
CA LEU A 282 22.30 6.94 2.30
C LEU A 282 22.64 7.49 3.69
N ASP A 283 21.71 8.23 4.28
CA ASP A 283 21.80 8.82 5.61
C ASP A 283 20.67 8.34 6.53
N SER A 284 20.71 8.78 7.79
CA SER A 284 19.71 8.41 8.80
C SER A 284 18.29 8.88 8.42
N GLU A 285 18.16 9.98 7.70
CA GLU A 285 16.85 10.50 7.26
C GLU A 285 16.23 9.58 6.22
N GLY A 286 16.94 9.27 5.14
CA GLY A 286 16.50 8.35 4.09
C GLY A 286 16.24 6.94 4.63
N ILE A 287 17.01 6.49 5.62
CA ILE A 287 16.76 5.22 6.35
C ILE A 287 15.43 5.30 7.12
N ASN A 288 15.21 6.36 7.91
CA ASN A 288 13.98 6.51 8.68
C ASN A 288 12.74 6.56 7.79
N VAL A 289 12.81 7.26 6.66
CA VAL A 289 11.74 7.31 5.65
C VAL A 289 11.39 5.91 5.13
N LEU A 290 12.41 5.10 4.80
CA LEU A 290 12.21 3.73 4.34
C LEU A 290 11.57 2.85 5.42
N PHE A 291 11.99 2.97 6.68
CA PHE A 291 11.35 2.24 7.78
C PHE A 291 9.91 2.71 8.05
N ASN A 292 9.61 4.02 7.92
CA ASN A 292 8.25 4.54 8.04
C ASN A 292 7.33 3.98 6.94
N ASP A 293 7.85 3.84 5.72
CA ASP A 293 7.13 3.23 4.60
C ASP A 293 6.89 1.73 4.82
N ALA A 294 7.93 1.01 5.23
CA ALA A 294 7.85 -0.39 5.64
C ALA A 294 6.81 -0.62 6.76
N GLU A 295 6.78 0.27 7.76
CA GLU A 295 5.87 0.18 8.89
C GLU A 295 4.42 0.38 8.45
N THR A 296 4.18 1.38 7.59
CA THR A 296 2.86 1.62 7.00
C THR A 296 2.39 0.41 6.19
N SER A 297 3.26 -0.13 5.32
CA SER A 297 2.98 -1.34 4.53
C SER A 297 2.61 -2.54 5.44
N MET A 298 3.32 -2.72 6.55
CA MET A 298 3.02 -3.76 7.54
C MET A 298 1.66 -3.55 8.20
N ILE A 299 1.33 -2.33 8.62
CA ILE A 299 0.04 -2.00 9.23
C ILE A 299 -1.12 -2.31 8.29
N LEU A 300 -1.00 -1.91 7.02
CA LEU A 300 -2.02 -2.18 5.99
C LEU A 300 -2.16 -3.68 5.70
N SER A 301 -1.03 -4.39 5.58
CA SER A 301 -1.02 -5.85 5.36
C SER A 301 -1.67 -6.60 6.52
N GLU A 302 -1.37 -6.21 7.76
CA GLU A 302 -1.95 -6.83 8.95
C GLU A 302 -3.45 -6.54 9.08
N ALA A 303 -3.89 -5.31 8.77
CA ALA A 303 -5.31 -5.00 8.69
C ALA A 303 -6.01 -5.85 7.62
N ALA A 304 -5.42 -5.99 6.44
CA ALA A 304 -5.95 -6.90 5.41
C ALA A 304 -6.03 -8.34 5.93
N ARG A 305 -5.01 -8.85 6.62
CA ARG A 305 -5.01 -10.20 7.23
C ARG A 305 -6.17 -10.39 8.23
N ILE A 306 -6.44 -9.38 9.03
CA ILE A 306 -7.53 -9.38 10.02
C ILE A 306 -8.89 -9.41 9.33
N PHE A 307 -9.12 -8.56 8.32
CA PHE A 307 -10.44 -8.39 7.72
C PHE A 307 -10.73 -9.38 6.58
N SER A 308 -9.72 -9.80 5.82
CA SER A 308 -9.80 -10.81 4.76
C SER A 308 -8.46 -11.54 4.54
N PHE A 309 -8.37 -12.74 5.11
CA PHE A 309 -7.16 -13.57 5.02
C PHE A 309 -6.80 -13.97 3.58
N ASP A 310 -7.78 -14.21 2.71
CA ASP A 310 -7.53 -14.61 1.32
C ASP A 310 -6.88 -13.49 0.51
N HIS A 311 -7.32 -12.23 0.70
CA HIS A 311 -6.68 -11.07 0.08
C HIS A 311 -5.26 -10.88 0.60
N PHE A 312 -5.06 -11.00 1.92
CA PHE A 312 -3.72 -10.99 2.50
C PHE A 312 -2.82 -12.07 1.90
N LYS A 313 -3.30 -13.31 1.78
CA LYS A 313 -2.54 -14.43 1.21
C LYS A 313 -2.18 -14.19 -0.27
N ALA A 314 -3.08 -13.57 -1.04
CA ALA A 314 -2.80 -13.20 -2.43
C ALA A 314 -1.70 -12.14 -2.53
N LEU A 315 -1.74 -11.11 -1.67
CA LEU A 315 -0.70 -10.08 -1.58
C LEU A 315 0.66 -10.67 -1.13
N ASP A 316 0.63 -11.51 -0.10
CA ASP A 316 1.83 -12.17 0.44
C ASP A 316 2.51 -13.04 -0.62
N LYS A 317 1.72 -13.87 -1.33
CA LYS A 317 2.23 -14.67 -2.46
C LYS A 317 2.86 -13.79 -3.54
N ALA A 318 2.16 -12.74 -3.97
CA ALA A 318 2.67 -11.83 -5.00
C ALA A 318 3.96 -11.12 -4.59
N SER A 319 4.13 -10.89 -3.28
CA SER A 319 5.33 -10.27 -2.73
C SER A 319 6.55 -11.18 -2.65
N ASN A 320 6.36 -12.50 -2.58
CA ASN A 320 7.46 -13.46 -2.66
C ASN A 320 8.10 -13.50 -4.05
N GLU A 321 7.38 -13.03 -5.07
CA GLU A 321 7.83 -13.02 -6.45
C GLU A 321 8.55 -11.70 -6.84
N GLY A 322 8.56 -10.65 -5.99
CA GLY A 322 9.14 -9.33 -6.29
C GLY A 322 10.00 -8.72 -5.16
N ASP A 323 10.48 -7.48 -5.32
CA ASP A 323 11.22 -6.76 -4.27
C ASP A 323 10.31 -6.41 -3.09
N ARG A 324 10.75 -6.60 -1.85
CA ARG A 324 9.93 -6.36 -0.65
C ARG A 324 10.11 -4.94 -0.11
N LEU A 325 9.00 -4.34 0.35
CA LEU A 325 9.01 -3.11 1.13
C LEU A 325 8.80 -3.44 2.61
N GLY A 326 9.88 -3.46 3.39
CA GLY A 326 9.80 -3.94 4.77
C GLY A 326 9.64 -5.46 4.82
N THR A 327 8.57 -5.96 5.43
CA THR A 327 8.29 -7.40 5.54
C THR A 327 7.38 -7.96 4.45
N SER A 328 6.63 -7.12 3.74
CA SER A 328 5.70 -7.52 2.68
C SER A 328 5.87 -6.62 1.46
N GLY A 329 5.59 -7.16 0.29
CA GLY A 329 5.56 -6.40 -0.97
C GLY A 329 4.15 -5.95 -1.34
N ALA A 330 3.18 -6.00 -0.41
CA ALA A 330 1.79 -5.72 -0.74
C ALA A 330 1.66 -4.34 -1.39
N THR A 331 1.13 -4.30 -2.62
CA THR A 331 0.83 -3.04 -3.26
C THR A 331 -0.33 -2.40 -2.54
N THR A 332 -0.01 -1.41 -1.74
CA THR A 332 -0.96 -0.64 -0.97
C THR A 332 -1.00 0.78 -1.49
N TYR A 333 -2.17 1.37 -1.51
CA TYR A 333 -2.35 2.69 -2.07
C TYR A 333 -2.79 3.64 -0.99
N HIS A 334 -2.07 4.73 -0.86
CA HIS A 334 -2.58 5.88 -0.16
C HIS A 334 -3.28 6.80 -1.16
N CYS A 335 -4.54 7.11 -0.89
CA CYS A 335 -5.33 8.05 -1.67
C CYS A 335 -5.59 9.31 -0.85
N ASN A 336 -5.27 10.49 -1.40
CA ASN A 336 -5.75 11.78 -0.91
C ASN A 336 -6.47 12.48 -2.05
N ASN A 337 -7.80 12.59 -1.91
CA ASN A 337 -8.68 13.16 -2.93
C ASN A 337 -8.42 12.59 -4.34
N TYR A 338 -8.10 11.29 -4.43
CA TYR A 338 -7.73 10.64 -5.68
C TYR A 338 -8.93 10.43 -6.59
N THR A 339 -8.81 10.87 -7.84
CA THR A 339 -9.83 10.70 -8.87
C THR A 339 -9.34 9.81 -9.99
N ALA A 340 -10.21 8.93 -10.45
CA ALA A 340 -10.00 8.17 -11.66
C ALA A 340 -11.33 8.02 -12.42
N PRO A 341 -11.30 8.09 -13.76
CA PRO A 341 -12.46 7.68 -14.56
C PRO A 341 -12.74 6.19 -14.37
N LEU A 342 -13.82 5.69 -14.96
CA LEU A 342 -14.02 4.25 -15.08
C LEU A 342 -12.89 3.64 -15.93
N HIS A 343 -12.25 2.59 -15.44
CA HIS A 343 -11.15 1.92 -16.13
C HIS A 343 -10.98 0.48 -15.65
N LYS A 344 -10.11 -0.24 -16.35
CA LYS A 344 -9.58 -1.54 -15.94
C LYS A 344 -8.07 -1.49 -16.04
N ASP A 345 -7.42 -1.90 -14.96
CA ASP A 345 -5.99 -2.15 -14.93
C ASP A 345 -5.73 -3.63 -15.25
N ASN A 346 -4.58 -3.96 -15.82
CA ASN A 346 -4.22 -5.36 -16.09
C ASN A 346 -3.51 -6.01 -14.89
N ASP A 347 -4.01 -5.74 -13.69
CA ASP A 347 -3.36 -6.19 -12.45
C ASP A 347 -3.69 -7.65 -12.15
N THR A 348 -2.65 -8.43 -11.85
CA THR A 348 -2.73 -9.86 -11.58
C THR A 348 -3.10 -10.19 -10.13
N VAL A 349 -3.11 -9.19 -9.26
CA VAL A 349 -3.27 -9.32 -7.80
C VAL A 349 -4.25 -8.26 -7.31
N PRO A 350 -5.14 -8.56 -6.34
CA PRO A 350 -5.98 -7.55 -5.73
C PRO A 350 -5.15 -6.43 -5.11
N GLY A 351 -5.57 -5.18 -5.31
CA GLY A 351 -5.00 -4.02 -4.65
C GLY A 351 -5.65 -3.80 -3.28
N ILE A 352 -4.89 -3.23 -2.34
CA ILE A 352 -5.42 -2.72 -1.07
C ILE A 352 -5.24 -1.21 -1.04
N CYS A 353 -6.33 -0.47 -0.92
CA CYS A 353 -6.31 0.98 -0.84
C CYS A 353 -6.68 1.45 0.56
N SER A 354 -6.10 2.56 0.99
CA SER A 354 -6.51 3.26 2.19
C SER A 354 -6.65 4.77 1.96
N GLN A 355 -7.73 5.31 2.50
CA GLN A 355 -8.01 6.74 2.53
C GLN A 355 -7.67 7.23 3.94
N TYR A 356 -6.55 7.92 4.11
CA TYR A 356 -6.20 8.47 5.42
C TYR A 356 -6.99 9.73 5.68
N GLN A 357 -6.78 10.77 4.88
CA GLN A 357 -7.51 12.03 4.98
C GLN A 357 -8.40 12.23 3.77
N LEU A 358 -9.64 12.70 3.98
CA LEU A 358 -10.56 13.05 2.91
C LEU A 358 -11.11 14.45 3.14
N GLN A 359 -10.95 15.32 2.14
CA GLN A 359 -11.49 16.69 2.18
C GLN A 359 -12.33 16.93 0.92
N ALA A 360 -13.65 16.81 1.07
CA ALA A 360 -14.56 16.52 -0.05
C ALA A 360 -16.00 16.94 0.26
N ARG A 361 -16.76 17.38 -0.75
CA ARG A 361 -18.20 17.67 -0.60
C ARG A 361 -18.97 16.39 -0.31
N LYS A 362 -19.40 16.20 0.94
CA LYS A 362 -20.15 15.00 1.36
C LYS A 362 -21.49 14.86 0.63
N ASP A 363 -22.16 15.96 0.35
CA ASP A 363 -23.44 15.97 -0.37
C ASP A 363 -23.32 15.47 -1.81
N LEU A 364 -22.16 15.65 -2.43
CA LEU A 364 -21.84 15.17 -3.78
C LEU A 364 -21.07 13.84 -3.78
N LYS A 365 -20.80 13.28 -2.59
CA LYS A 365 -20.14 11.98 -2.40
C LYS A 365 -18.83 11.90 -3.18
N GLU A 366 -18.10 13.01 -3.24
CA GLU A 366 -16.87 13.11 -4.02
C GLU A 366 -15.85 12.06 -3.54
N TYR A 367 -15.07 11.52 -4.48
CA TYR A 367 -14.05 10.49 -4.24
C TYR A 367 -14.57 9.13 -3.73
N SER A 368 -15.89 8.91 -3.68
CA SER A 368 -16.46 7.58 -3.46
C SER A 368 -15.89 6.57 -4.45
N PHE A 369 -15.57 5.36 -3.99
CA PHE A 369 -14.99 4.34 -4.85
C PHE A 369 -16.07 3.56 -5.58
N ILE A 370 -15.90 3.37 -6.88
CA ILE A 370 -16.85 2.67 -7.73
C ILE A 370 -16.36 1.25 -7.97
N TYR A 371 -17.14 0.28 -7.51
CA TYR A 371 -17.05 -1.10 -7.98
C TYR A 371 -17.97 -1.26 -9.19
N GLY A 372 -17.47 -0.85 -10.35
CA GLY A 372 -18.26 -0.73 -11.57
C GLY A 372 -18.88 -2.07 -11.98
N ASP A 373 -18.08 -3.12 -12.03
CA ASP A 373 -18.56 -4.47 -12.35
C ASP A 373 -19.53 -5.05 -11.28
N TYR A 374 -19.62 -4.43 -10.09
CA TYR A 374 -20.60 -4.81 -9.05
C TYR A 374 -21.85 -3.95 -9.10
N ARG A 375 -21.90 -2.94 -9.98
CA ARG A 375 -22.95 -1.92 -10.05
C ARG A 375 -23.13 -1.19 -8.71
N LYS A 376 -22.03 -0.93 -8.00
CA LYS A 376 -22.06 -0.30 -6.67
C LYS A 376 -20.99 0.77 -6.54
N TYR A 377 -21.26 1.75 -5.69
CA TYR A 377 -20.24 2.66 -5.17
C TYR A 377 -20.29 2.71 -3.65
N VAL A 378 -19.13 2.87 -3.02
CA VAL A 378 -18.98 2.95 -1.58
C VAL A 378 -18.52 4.36 -1.22
N VAL A 379 -19.24 5.02 -0.32
CA VAL A 379 -19.00 6.42 0.03
C VAL A 379 -17.71 6.58 0.82
N ALA A 380 -16.75 7.34 0.28
CA ALA A 380 -15.44 7.46 0.90
C ALA A 380 -15.51 8.22 2.24
N ARG A 381 -14.61 7.86 3.16
CA ARG A 381 -14.43 8.52 4.47
C ARG A 381 -12.97 8.44 4.89
N THR A 382 -12.50 9.44 5.63
CA THR A 382 -11.24 9.40 6.38
C THR A 382 -11.15 8.11 7.20
N ASN A 383 -9.96 7.51 7.22
CA ASN A 383 -9.69 6.22 7.84
C ASN A 383 -10.58 5.11 7.26
N SER A 384 -10.44 4.86 5.95
CA SER A 384 -11.05 3.70 5.28
C SER A 384 -9.98 2.80 4.66
N LEU A 385 -10.27 1.50 4.54
CA LEU A 385 -9.42 0.49 3.91
C LEU A 385 -10.30 -0.41 3.05
N TRP A 386 -9.91 -0.68 1.81
CA TRP A 386 -10.67 -1.55 0.93
C TRP A 386 -9.78 -2.36 0.01
N SER A 387 -10.31 -3.48 -0.49
CA SER A 387 -9.71 -4.25 -1.58
C SER A 387 -10.42 -3.95 -2.89
N PHE A 388 -9.71 -4.14 -4.00
CA PHE A 388 -10.31 -4.17 -5.32
C PHE A 388 -9.48 -5.04 -6.27
N SER A 389 -10.11 -5.59 -7.29
CA SER A 389 -9.41 -6.18 -8.43
C SER A 389 -9.20 -5.14 -9.53
N GLY A 390 -7.95 -4.86 -9.90
CA GLY A 390 -7.65 -3.94 -11.01
C GLY A 390 -8.27 -4.37 -12.34
N SER A 391 -8.40 -5.69 -12.55
CA SER A 391 -9.04 -6.27 -13.75
C SER A 391 -10.56 -6.10 -13.83
N SER A 392 -11.20 -5.67 -12.74
CA SER A 392 -12.61 -5.31 -12.70
C SER A 392 -12.80 -3.84 -13.04
N MET A 393 -13.94 -3.48 -13.66
CA MET A 393 -14.23 -2.08 -13.96
C MET A 393 -14.35 -1.31 -12.64
N HIS A 394 -13.55 -0.27 -12.46
CA HIS A 394 -13.56 0.54 -11.25
C HIS A 394 -13.18 2.00 -11.56
N GLY A 395 -13.37 2.88 -10.59
CA GLY A 395 -13.10 4.32 -10.70
C GLY A 395 -13.47 5.04 -9.41
N THR A 396 -13.51 6.36 -9.43
CA THR A 396 -14.00 7.13 -8.28
C THR A 396 -14.96 8.24 -8.73
N MET A 397 -15.81 8.71 -7.80
CA MET A 397 -16.62 9.90 -8.03
C MET A 397 -15.73 11.12 -8.23
N LEU A 398 -15.91 11.78 -9.37
CA LEU A 398 -15.22 13.01 -9.69
C LEU A 398 -15.78 14.16 -8.84
N PRO A 399 -14.91 15.05 -8.34
CA PRO A 399 -15.32 16.21 -7.59
C PRO A 399 -16.04 17.24 -8.47
N SER A 400 -16.65 18.20 -7.80
CA SER A 400 -17.22 19.40 -8.40
C SER A 400 -16.22 20.55 -8.37
N THR A 401 -16.54 21.62 -9.10
CA THR A 401 -15.86 22.92 -9.01
C THR A 401 -16.37 23.77 -7.84
N LEU A 402 -17.43 23.34 -7.15
CA LEU A 402 -18.02 24.08 -6.03
C LEU A 402 -17.08 24.13 -4.83
N PRO A 403 -16.99 25.25 -4.08
CA PRO A 403 -16.16 25.32 -2.89
C PRO A 403 -16.59 24.28 -1.84
N LEU A 404 -15.62 23.86 -1.01
CA LEU A 404 -15.90 23.04 0.17
C LEU A 404 -16.73 23.83 1.17
N ARG A 405 -17.63 23.14 1.88
CA ARG A 405 -18.31 23.73 3.02
C ARG A 405 -17.41 23.65 4.26
N PRO A 406 -17.61 24.50 5.28
CA PRO A 406 -16.81 24.45 6.51
C PRO A 406 -16.73 23.06 7.13
N GLU A 407 -17.82 22.29 7.13
CA GLU A 407 -17.92 20.94 7.66
C GLU A 407 -17.21 19.85 6.82
N ASP A 408 -16.81 20.19 5.60
CA ASP A 408 -16.05 19.34 4.67
C ASP A 408 -14.54 19.61 4.76
N ILE A 409 -14.12 20.64 5.49
CA ILE A 409 -12.72 21.00 5.74
C ILE A 409 -12.23 20.20 6.96
N THR A 410 -11.56 19.09 6.69
CA THR A 410 -11.11 18.11 7.70
C THR A 410 -9.59 18.16 7.96
N ILE A 411 -8.87 19.04 7.25
CA ILE A 411 -7.41 19.19 7.34
C ILE A 411 -7.12 20.64 7.72
N GLU A 412 -6.57 20.85 8.92
CA GLU A 412 -6.12 22.18 9.37
C GLU A 412 -4.81 22.54 8.65
N ARG A 413 -4.83 23.61 7.85
CA ARG A 413 -3.59 24.17 7.28
C ARG A 413 -3.03 25.23 8.20
N HIS A 414 -1.91 24.92 8.85
CA HIS A 414 -0.98 25.97 9.25
C HIS A 414 -0.40 26.59 7.97
N GLN A 415 -0.78 27.83 7.65
CA GLN A 415 -0.12 28.79 6.72
C GLN A 415 -0.76 29.16 5.37
N ASP A 416 -1.90 28.61 4.93
CA ASP A 416 -2.55 29.13 3.70
C ASP A 416 -3.81 29.95 3.99
N LYS A 417 -3.66 31.27 3.99
CA LYS A 417 -4.77 32.23 3.94
C LYS A 417 -5.56 32.03 2.64
N GLY A 418 -6.64 31.25 2.70
CA GLY A 418 -7.72 31.28 1.70
C GLY A 418 -7.50 30.52 0.40
N GLN A 419 -6.47 29.69 0.26
CA GLN A 419 -6.36 28.79 -0.89
C GLN A 419 -7.15 27.51 -0.64
N GLN A 420 -8.07 27.20 -1.57
CA GLN A 420 -8.77 25.90 -1.60
C GLN A 420 -7.72 24.78 -1.62
N PRO A 421 -7.95 23.64 -0.94
CA PRO A 421 -7.03 22.50 -1.06
C PRO A 421 -6.84 22.16 -2.54
N PRO A 422 -5.61 21.86 -3.00
CA PRO A 422 -5.35 21.55 -4.39
C PRO A 422 -6.18 20.32 -4.76
N ARG A 423 -7.20 20.56 -5.57
CA ARG A 423 -8.08 19.53 -6.14
C ARG A 423 -7.48 18.89 -7.38
N VAL A 424 -6.21 19.17 -7.69
CA VAL A 424 -5.54 18.79 -8.93
C VAL A 424 -4.39 17.84 -8.60
N SER A 425 -4.35 16.69 -9.27
CA SER A 425 -3.11 15.90 -9.37
C SER A 425 -2.36 16.42 -10.57
N ASN A 426 -1.09 16.75 -10.39
CA ASN A 426 -0.14 16.73 -11.48
C ASN A 426 1.06 15.93 -10.98
N GLY A 427 1.41 14.85 -11.67
CA GLY A 427 2.72 14.27 -11.51
C GLY A 427 3.02 13.14 -12.47
N ASP A 428 4.33 13.01 -12.70
CA ASP A 428 4.95 12.18 -13.72
C ASP A 428 5.67 10.96 -13.10
N HIS A 429 5.14 9.74 -13.24
CA HIS A 429 5.84 8.47 -13.00
C HIS A 429 5.71 7.55 -14.19
N ARG A 430 6.75 6.81 -14.53
CA ARG A 430 6.69 5.77 -15.57
C ARG A 430 6.81 4.40 -14.92
N THR A 431 6.06 3.41 -15.40
CA THR A 431 6.48 2.01 -15.25
C THR A 431 7.71 1.85 -16.12
N GLU A 432 8.81 1.43 -15.52
CA GLU A 432 9.89 0.84 -16.29
C GLU A 432 9.74 -0.68 -16.15
N THR A 433 9.53 -1.37 -17.27
CA THR A 433 9.81 -2.81 -17.30
C THR A 433 11.23 -2.96 -16.82
N LYS A 434 11.43 -3.67 -15.71
CA LYS A 434 12.76 -3.80 -15.15
C LYS A 434 13.59 -4.60 -16.17
N LYS A 435 14.39 -3.87 -16.97
CA LYS A 435 15.69 -4.32 -17.48
C LYS A 435 16.64 -4.59 -16.29
N ASN A 436 16.15 -5.18 -15.21
CA ASN A 436 16.93 -5.70 -14.09
C ASN A 436 17.70 -6.96 -14.48
N ASN A 437 17.58 -7.43 -15.71
CA ASN A 437 18.67 -8.19 -16.31
C ASN A 437 20.00 -7.43 -16.17
N ILE A 438 20.08 -6.10 -16.08
CA ILE A 438 21.38 -5.41 -15.89
C ILE A 438 21.84 -5.44 -14.44
N ALA A 439 20.96 -5.23 -13.44
CA ALA A 439 21.32 -5.39 -12.03
C ALA A 439 21.59 -6.87 -11.70
N ALA A 440 20.69 -7.77 -12.11
CA ALA A 440 20.88 -9.22 -12.03
C ALA A 440 22.09 -9.70 -12.85
N ARG A 441 22.43 -9.12 -14.02
CA ARG A 441 23.70 -9.39 -14.74
C ARG A 441 24.90 -8.74 -14.07
N LYS A 442 24.74 -7.62 -13.35
CA LYS A 442 25.81 -7.04 -12.51
C LYS A 442 26.11 -7.97 -11.35
N TYR A 443 25.06 -8.47 -10.68
CA TYR A 443 25.16 -9.47 -9.62
C TYR A 443 25.63 -10.82 -10.16
N GLN A 444 25.19 -11.25 -11.35
CA GLN A 444 25.68 -12.48 -12.02
C GLN A 444 27.11 -12.33 -12.53
N LYS A 445 27.54 -11.14 -12.97
CA LYS A 445 28.95 -10.87 -13.28
C LYS A 445 29.81 -10.91 -12.03
N VAL A 446 29.37 -10.31 -10.93
CA VAL A 446 30.04 -10.42 -9.63
C VAL A 446 30.08 -11.88 -9.17
N TRP A 447 29.00 -12.64 -9.39
CA TRP A 447 28.88 -14.06 -9.07
C TRP A 447 29.77 -14.97 -9.95
N VAL A 448 29.84 -14.70 -11.26
CA VAL A 448 30.71 -15.40 -12.23
C VAL A 448 32.17 -15.10 -11.94
N CYS A 449 32.53 -13.84 -11.69
CA CYS A 449 33.90 -13.48 -11.31
C CYS A 449 34.31 -14.14 -9.97
N HIS A 450 33.39 -14.30 -9.00
CA HIS A 450 33.67 -15.02 -7.76
C HIS A 450 33.81 -16.54 -7.95
N GLN A 451 32.98 -17.15 -8.80
CA GLN A 451 33.11 -18.57 -9.17
C GLN A 451 34.42 -18.83 -9.91
N GLU A 452 34.82 -17.95 -10.83
CA GLU A 452 36.09 -18.04 -11.55
C GLU A 452 37.30 -17.91 -10.62
N ILE A 453 37.24 -17.02 -9.61
CA ILE A 453 38.28 -16.93 -8.58
C ILE A 453 38.30 -18.20 -7.71
N TYR A 454 37.15 -18.67 -7.25
CA TYR A 454 37.05 -19.89 -6.43
C TYR A 454 37.53 -21.15 -7.18
N ASN A 455 37.26 -21.23 -8.49
CA ASN A 455 37.71 -22.32 -9.36
C ASN A 455 39.17 -22.16 -9.84
N TYR A 456 39.77 -20.97 -9.66
CA TYR A 456 41.20 -20.75 -9.94
C TYR A 456 42.09 -21.18 -8.76
N TRP A 457 41.55 -21.14 -7.54
CA TRP A 457 42.29 -21.45 -6.30
C TRP A 457 42.02 -22.85 -5.72
N ASN A 458 41.07 -23.61 -6.28
CA ASN A 458 40.88 -25.04 -6.02
C ASN A 458 41.22 -25.84 -7.27
#